data_AF-A0A6S7J9F8-F1
#
_entry.id   AF-A0A6S7J9F8-F1
#
_cell.length_a   1.000
_cell.length_b   1.000
_cell.length_c   1.000
_cell.angle_alpha   90.00
_cell.angle_beta   90.00
_cell.angle_gamma   90.00
#
_symmetry.space_group_name_H-M   'P 1'
#
loop_
_entity.id
_entity.type
_entity.pdbx_description
1 polymer ?
#
loop_
_entity_poly.entity_id
_entity_poly.type
_entity_poly.pdbx_seq_one_letter_code
_entity_poly.pdbx_strand_id
1 'polypeptide(L)'
;RNIQNSRKDRLSIHGFYKIGKIIGDGNFSVVRECRNRRTGQKYALKIVNKARVKGKEYFVENETAILRRISHPNIVQLFEEYESAKEIFLVLELVQVW
;
A
#
# COMPACT_ATOMS: atom_id res chain seq x y z
N ARG A 1 9.63 -3.74 19.68
CA ARG A 1 10.13 -4.54 18.55
C ARG A 1 10.84 -3.63 17.55
N ASN A 2 12.14 -3.88 17.39
CA ASN A 2 13.02 -3.69 16.21
C ASN A 2 13.44 -2.30 15.70
N ILE A 3 14.75 -2.06 15.89
CA ILE A 3 15.64 -0.99 15.44
C ILE A 3 15.75 -0.85 13.89
N GLN A 4 15.01 -1.63 13.10
CA GLN A 4 15.04 -1.57 11.63
C GLN A 4 14.12 -0.51 10.99
N ASN A 5 13.27 0.16 11.78
CA ASN A 5 12.34 1.17 11.26
C ASN A 5 13.04 2.45 10.78
N SER A 6 14.16 2.81 11.41
CA SER A 6 14.83 4.10 11.29
C SER A 6 15.46 4.41 9.93
N ARG A 7 15.70 3.40 9.06
CA ARG A 7 16.17 3.61 7.67
C ARG A 7 15.02 3.73 6.66
N LYS A 8 13.84 3.17 6.97
CA LYS A 8 12.64 3.30 6.11
C LYS A 8 12.09 4.72 6.12
N ASP A 9 12.22 5.42 7.24
CA ASP A 9 11.68 6.78 7.43
C ASP A 9 12.30 7.85 6.50
N ARG A 10 13.49 7.62 5.91
CA ARG A 10 14.15 8.59 5.02
C ARG A 10 13.88 8.41 3.52
N LEU A 11 13.39 7.25 3.09
CA LEU A 11 13.22 6.95 1.67
C LEU A 11 11.73 6.80 1.34
N SER A 12 11.24 7.67 0.46
CA SER A 12 9.87 7.54 -0.06
C SER A 12 9.71 6.20 -0.79
N ILE A 13 8.47 5.70 -0.87
CA ILE A 13 8.13 4.46 -1.58
C ILE A 13 8.74 4.35 -3.00
N HIS A 14 8.90 5.48 -3.69
CA HIS A 14 9.51 5.57 -5.03
C HIS A 14 10.96 5.09 -5.09
N GLY A 15 11.69 5.16 -3.97
CA GLY A 15 13.05 4.67 -3.83
C GLY A 15 13.13 3.14 -3.70
N PHE A 16 12.09 2.49 -3.17
CA PHE A 16 12.04 1.04 -2.98
C PHE A 16 11.31 0.32 -4.11
N TYR A 17 10.31 0.96 -4.70
CA TYR A 17 9.44 0.36 -5.70
C TYR A 17 9.44 1.15 -7.02
N LYS A 18 9.44 0.43 -8.14
CA LYS A 18 9.09 0.97 -9.44
C LYS A 18 7.58 0.88 -9.61
N ILE A 19 6.90 2.03 -9.64
CA ILE A 19 5.45 2.10 -9.81
C ILE A 19 5.10 1.97 -11.30
N GLY A 20 4.15 1.09 -11.61
CA GLY A 20 3.74 0.72 -12.96
C GLY A 20 2.33 1.20 -13.32
N LYS A 21 1.62 0.44 -14.15
CA LYS A 21 0.28 0.79 -14.64
C LYS A 21 -0.78 0.79 -13.54
N ILE A 22 -1.87 1.49 -13.76
CA ILE A 22 -3.09 1.38 -12.95
C ILE A 22 -3.72 0.01 -13.23
N ILE A 23 -4.10 -0.69 -12.16
CA ILE A 23 -4.78 -2.00 -12.21
C ILE A 23 -6.13 -1.98 -11.48
N GLY A 24 -6.43 -0.89 -10.76
CA GLY A 24 -7.75 -0.63 -10.18
C GLY A 24 -7.91 0.86 -9.89
N ASP A 25 -9.12 1.37 -10.04
CA ASP A 25 -9.46 2.76 -9.74
C ASP A 25 -10.73 2.78 -8.90
N GLY A 26 -10.64 3.36 -7.70
CA GLY A 26 -11.71 3.41 -6.72
C GLY A 26 -11.95 4.84 -6.23
N ASN A 27 -13.01 5.01 -5.45
CA ASN A 27 -13.52 6.33 -5.09
C ASN A 27 -12.53 7.22 -4.30
N PHE A 28 -11.63 6.63 -3.52
CA PHE A 28 -10.65 7.36 -2.70
C PHE A 28 -9.21 6.90 -2.93
N SER A 29 -9.03 5.90 -3.78
CA SER A 29 -7.75 5.24 -3.97
C SER A 29 -7.56 4.72 -5.38
N VAL A 30 -6.33 4.70 -5.84
CA VAL A 30 -5.92 4.03 -7.07
C VAL A 30 -5.01 2.86 -6.70
N VAL A 31 -5.18 1.73 -7.37
CA VAL A 31 -4.29 0.57 -7.25
C VAL A 31 -3.41 0.51 -8.49
N ARG A 32 -2.10 0.46 -8.29
CA ARG A 32 -1.10 0.33 -9.37
C ARG A 32 -0.32 -0.96 -9.20
N GLU A 33 0.08 -1.59 -10.30
CA GLU A 33 1.14 -2.60 -10.24
C GLU A 33 2.44 -1.91 -9.79
N CYS A 34 3.21 -2.52 -8.90
CA CYS A 34 4.56 -2.05 -8.59
C CYS A 34 5.55 -3.21 -8.47
N ARG A 35 6.83 -2.90 -8.61
CA ARG A 35 7.91 -3.89 -8.56
C ARG A 35 8.97 -3.44 -7.55
N ASN A 36 9.30 -4.30 -6.59
CA ASN A 36 10.40 -4.03 -5.67
C ASN A 36 11.71 -3.95 -6.48
N ARG A 37 12.44 -2.85 -6.35
CA ARG A 37 13.63 -2.57 -7.16
C ARG A 37 14.79 -3.52 -6.86
N ARG A 38 14.87 -4.04 -5.64
CA ARG A 38 15.94 -4.94 -5.19
C ARG A 38 15.67 -6.39 -5.57
N THR A 39 14.46 -6.87 -5.32
CA THR A 39 14.12 -8.29 -5.52
C THR A 39 13.48 -8.57 -6.87
N GLY A 40 12.97 -7.55 -7.54
CA GLY A 40 12.20 -7.71 -8.76
C GLY A 40 10.79 -8.30 -8.56
N GLN A 41 10.37 -8.58 -7.33
CA GLN A 41 9.04 -9.11 -7.02
C GLN A 41 7.95 -8.07 -7.33
N LYS A 42 6.82 -8.54 -7.87
CA LYS A 42 5.65 -7.72 -8.19
C LYS A 42 4.64 -7.68 -7.04
N TYR A 43 3.97 -6.55 -6.90
CA TYR A 43 2.98 -6.24 -5.86
C TYR A 43 1.86 -5.36 -6.41
N ALA A 44 0.75 -5.29 -5.67
CA ALA A 44 -0.28 -4.27 -5.85
C ALA A 44 -0.02 -3.11 -4.89
N LEU A 45 -0.02 -1.89 -5.40
CA LEU A 45 0.17 -0.68 -4.61
C LEU A 45 -1.14 0.10 -4.55
N LYS A 46 -1.83 0.03 -3.41
CA LYS A 46 -3.01 0.87 -3.16
C LYS A 46 -2.55 2.23 -2.63
N ILE A 47 -2.93 3.30 -3.33
CA ILE A 47 -2.60 4.68 -3.02
C ILE A 47 -3.88 5.38 -2.61
N VAL A 48 -3.98 5.78 -1.34
CA VAL A 48 -5.16 6.46 -0.79
C VAL A 48 -4.87 7.95 -0.65
N ASN A 49 -5.71 8.80 -1.22
CA ASN A 49 -5.56 10.25 -1.12
C ASN A 49 -6.30 10.78 0.13
N LYS A 50 -5.55 11.29 1.12
CA LYS A 50 -6.10 11.77 2.40
C LYS A 50 -7.08 12.92 2.24
N ALA A 51 -6.88 13.79 1.23
CA ALA A 51 -7.80 14.90 0.99
C ALA A 51 -9.17 14.41 0.46
N ARG A 52 -9.20 13.34 -0.34
CA ARG A 52 -10.45 12.73 -0.83
C ARG A 52 -11.21 11.96 0.27
N VAL A 53 -10.51 11.65 1.36
CA VAL A 53 -11.05 10.93 2.52
C VAL A 53 -11.57 11.89 3.59
N LYS A 54 -11.32 13.20 3.46
CA LYS A 54 -11.75 14.19 4.45
C LYS A 54 -13.27 14.15 4.67
N GLY A 55 -13.71 13.95 5.91
CA GLY A 55 -15.12 13.75 6.29
C GLY A 55 -15.65 12.32 6.11
N LYS A 56 -14.81 11.37 5.70
CA LYS A 56 -15.09 9.93 5.50
C LYS A 56 -13.96 9.05 6.03
N GLU A 57 -13.16 9.59 6.96
CA GLU A 57 -11.95 8.97 7.51
C GLU A 57 -12.23 7.59 8.09
N TYR A 58 -13.35 7.45 8.79
CA TYR A 58 -13.76 6.19 9.43
C TYR A 58 -13.87 5.01 8.46
N PHE A 59 -14.26 5.22 7.20
CA PHE A 59 -14.33 4.13 6.21
C PHE A 59 -12.94 3.60 5.86
N VAL A 60 -11.99 4.51 5.66
CA VAL A 60 -10.62 4.16 5.30
C VAL A 60 -9.87 3.63 6.51
N GLU A 61 -10.04 4.24 7.68
CA GLU A 61 -9.41 3.75 8.92
C GLU A 61 -9.84 2.33 9.24
N ASN A 62 -11.12 2.01 9.10
CA ASN A 62 -11.62 0.66 9.36
C ASN A 62 -11.04 -0.35 8.37
N GLU A 63 -11.04 -0.03 7.07
CA GLU A 63 -10.45 -0.90 6.03
C GLU A 63 -8.94 -1.12 6.28
N THR A 64 -8.20 -0.05 6.56
CA THR A 64 -6.74 -0.11 6.77
C THR A 64 -6.42 -0.86 8.07
N ALA A 65 -7.20 -0.67 9.14
CA ALA A 65 -7.02 -1.37 10.40
C ALA A 65 -7.27 -2.88 10.29
N ILE A 66 -8.25 -3.28 9.47
CA ILE A 66 -8.53 -4.69 9.17
C ILE A 66 -7.36 -5.30 8.40
N LEU A 67 -6.89 -4.65 7.33
CA LEU A 67 -5.77 -5.15 6.51
C LEU A 67 -4.47 -5.28 7.30
N ARG A 68 -4.22 -4.42 8.30
CA ARG A 68 -3.05 -4.51 9.19
C ARG A 68 -3.09 -5.71 10.13
N ARG A 69 -4.26 -6.29 10.41
CA ARG A 69 -4.46 -7.35 11.42
C ARG A 69 -4.65 -8.73 10.83
N ILE A 70 -4.89 -8.84 9.52
CA ILE A 70 -5.21 -10.10 8.87
C ILE A 70 -3.97 -10.68 8.16
N SER A 71 -3.73 -11.96 8.41
CA SER A 71 -2.78 -12.79 7.68
C SER A 71 -3.43 -14.15 7.47
N HIS A 72 -4.04 -14.37 6.31
CA HIS A 72 -4.77 -15.59 6.00
C HIS A 72 -4.52 -15.99 4.53
N PRO A 73 -4.35 -17.29 4.21
CA PRO A 73 -4.01 -17.74 2.85
C PRO A 73 -5.02 -17.36 1.75
N ASN A 74 -6.25 -16.97 2.12
CA ASN A 74 -7.30 -16.55 1.20
C ASN A 74 -7.64 -15.05 1.27
N ILE A 75 -6.81 -14.24 1.95
CA ILE A 75 -7.01 -12.80 2.08
C ILE A 75 -5.71 -12.11 1.69
N VAL A 76 -5.81 -11.09 0.85
CA VAL A 76 -4.65 -10.32 0.37
C VAL A 76 -3.78 -9.84 1.54
N GLN A 77 -2.49 -10.15 1.46
CA GLN A 77 -1.55 -9.80 2.51
C GLN A 77 -1.01 -8.37 2.34
N LEU A 78 -0.92 -7.63 3.45
CA LEU A 78 -0.16 -6.38 3.55
C LEU A 78 1.32 -6.67 3.85
N PHE A 79 2.21 -6.23 2.96
CA PHE A 79 3.66 -6.39 3.12
C PHE A 79 4.30 -5.18 3.80
N GLU A 80 4.00 -3.99 3.28
CA GLU A 80 4.62 -2.75 3.72
C GLU A 80 3.62 -1.60 3.63
N GLU A 81 3.78 -0.62 4.51
CA GLU A 81 3.01 0.62 4.52
C GLU A 81 3.96 1.81 4.51
N TYR A 82 3.59 2.84 3.75
CA TYR A 82 4.25 4.14 3.76
C TYR A 82 3.21 5.24 3.86
N GLU A 83 3.56 6.32 4.53
CA GLU A 83 2.67 7.45 4.72
C GLU A 83 3.39 8.75 4.39
N SER A 84 2.70 9.62 3.66
CA SER A 84 3.12 11.00 3.41
C SER A 84 2.05 11.95 3.96
N ALA A 85 2.31 13.25 3.89
CA ALA A 85 1.33 14.27 4.29
C ALA A 85 0.01 14.17 3.50
N LYS A 86 0.03 13.70 2.24
CA LYS A 86 -1.12 13.70 1.34
C LYS A 86 -1.70 12.32 1.07
N GLU A 87 -0.88 11.28 1.19
CA GLU A 87 -1.20 9.94 0.67
C GLU A 87 -0.73 8.85 1.63
N ILE A 88 -1.51 7.77 1.68
CA ILE A 88 -1.14 6.50 2.33
C ILE A 88 -0.90 5.48 1.21
N PHE A 89 0.18 4.72 1.33
CA PHE A 89 0.62 3.73 0.36
C PHE A 89 0.67 2.36 1.01
N LEU A 90 -0.11 1.42 0.49
CA LEU A 90 -0.18 0.04 0.98
C LEU A 90 0.39 -0.90 -0.08
N VAL A 91 1.49 -1.57 0.23
CA VAL A 91 2.09 -2.61 -0.61
C VAL A 91 1.42 -3.93 -0.27
N LEU A 92 0.59 -4.40 -1.18
CA LEU A 92 -0.26 -5.58 -1.04
C LEU A 92 0.21 -6.70 -1.96
N GLU A 93 -0.18 -7.93 -1.64
CA GLU A 93 -0.11 -9.05 -2.55
C GLU A 93 -0.77 -8.72 -3.90
N LEU A 94 -0.10 -9.07 -5.01
CA LEU A 94 -0.67 -8.96 -6.35
C LEU A 94 -1.40 -10.25 -6.70
N VAL A 95 -2.74 -10.21 -6.70
CA VAL A 95 -3.55 -11.33 -7.18
C VAL A 95 -3.68 -11.25 -8.69
N GLN A 96 -3.27 -12.31 -9.40
CA GLN A 96 -3.49 -12.46 -10.84
C GLN A 96 -4.50 -13.58 -11.05
N VAL A 97 -5.63 -13.25 -11.69
CA VAL A 97 -6.54 -14.26 -12.24
C VAL A 97 -5.90 -14.77 -13.53
N TRP A 98 -5.73 -16.10 -13.60
CA TRP A 98 -5.19 -16.81 -14.76
C TRP A 98 -6.23 -16.92 -15.87
#